data_AF-A0AA88XWR7-F1
#
_entry.id   AF-A0AA88XWR7-F1
#
_cell.length_a   1.000
_cell.length_b   1.000
_cell.length_c   1.000
_cell.angle_alpha   90.00
_cell.angle_beta   90.00
_cell.angle_gamma   90.00
#
_symmetry.space_group_name_H-M   'P 1'
#
loop_
_entity.id
_entity.type
_entity.pdbx_description
1 polymer ?
#
loop_
_entity_poly.entity_id
_entity_poly.type
_entity_poly.pdbx_seq_one_letter_code
_entity_poly.pdbx_strand_id
1 'polypeptide(L)'
;MPTSCEFKVVDNDGHVLFEHSSVDDPSEPLSINECFLPNFVEFATPNCLGVRWPYPTAIARTLLEIESELDLLNADSSDTILHVVIKDGCDGMGDVSVYKEKDCKTLPDKAFRFSICIVKITAECNGKTHEIFKETSPNSVRTNRPLLESISDENNYASNIVSMLPIENERKLLTDNFLHLNTSKGWLIHKFSFFNSMVDEKRDRGYSGLQGSGSNYLCTLCDASRQSAKECLGTFTINRSIAECIQISEFLRVNPQNLSENELKKQSKGVKSHPMSKMEPIQKGIDATHADINLGQFFKKLIVREIASVTKWELTPDVKSIVQTAESSFDRHMKTHVGINPQLMMPGNYARTLFQTNHDISLALIPDSERRNNLSVILNIFCKLRSVYRAKDPLVECPSEVASYKQTAIQMGSLLMEHFHYAQWPNYLHKVIEHVQQLIEDPKGPGSIGSFSSEGNEAGNKLFRHFRKNLSRRGNTYGSLCDVLKLHWLYSSKALCKIAEIEHKRNKCSLCFTEGHNKRKCPLLNSSV
;
A
#
# COMPACT_ATOMS: atom_id res chain seq x y z
N MET A 1 17.65 9.35 15.97
CA MET A 1 16.71 8.23 16.16
C MET A 1 15.31 8.80 16.39
N PRO A 2 14.22 8.01 16.32
CA PRO A 2 12.87 8.51 16.64
C PRO A 2 12.78 9.23 17.99
N THR A 3 13.50 8.71 18.96
CA THR A 3 13.50 9.09 20.39
C THR A 3 13.95 10.53 20.68
N SER A 4 14.56 11.22 19.72
CA SER A 4 15.03 12.60 19.88
C SER A 4 13.99 13.61 19.35
N CYS A 5 12.82 13.66 19.98
CA CYS A 5 11.77 14.66 19.75
C CYS A 5 10.96 14.91 21.02
N GLU A 6 10.40 16.12 21.14
CA GLU A 6 9.50 16.49 22.23
C GLU A 6 8.12 16.79 21.63
N PHE A 7 7.10 16.10 22.11
CA PHE A 7 5.73 16.28 21.62
C PHE A 7 4.70 15.90 22.69
N LYS A 8 3.47 16.39 22.49
CA LYS A 8 2.31 16.05 23.31
C LYS A 8 1.10 15.75 22.42
N VAL A 9 0.31 14.77 22.81
CA VAL A 9 -0.99 14.48 22.22
C VAL A 9 -2.05 15.10 23.11
N VAL A 10 -2.86 15.97 22.52
CA VAL A 10 -3.85 16.81 23.21
C VAL A 10 -5.23 16.51 22.64
N ASP A 11 -6.21 16.31 23.52
CA ASP A 11 -7.61 16.11 23.09
C ASP A 11 -8.27 17.40 22.58
N ASN A 12 -9.53 17.30 22.17
CA ASN A 12 -10.28 18.47 21.68
C ASN A 12 -10.60 19.50 22.79
N ASP A 13 -10.51 19.11 24.05
CA ASP A 13 -10.78 19.95 25.22
C ASP A 13 -9.49 20.61 25.77
N GLY A 14 -8.33 20.29 25.18
CA GLY A 14 -7.02 20.83 25.58
C GLY A 14 -6.29 20.01 26.66
N HIS A 15 -6.80 18.84 27.05
CA HIS A 15 -6.11 17.97 28.01
C HIS A 15 -4.99 17.19 27.34
N VAL A 16 -3.84 17.13 28.01
CA VAL A 16 -2.69 16.33 27.57
C VAL A 16 -2.97 14.85 27.88
N LEU A 17 -3.16 14.05 26.84
CA LEU A 17 -3.38 12.60 26.95
C LEU A 17 -2.06 11.82 27.04
N PHE A 18 -1.03 12.32 26.37
CA PHE A 18 0.29 11.70 26.30
C PHE A 18 1.34 12.79 26.07
N GLU A 19 2.44 12.74 26.80
CA GLU A 19 3.56 13.67 26.64
C GLU A 19 4.86 12.85 26.54
N HIS A 20 5.72 13.25 25.60
CA HIS A 20 6.99 12.61 25.35
C HIS A 20 8.11 13.64 25.42
N SER A 21 9.03 13.46 26.37
CA SER A 21 10.24 14.27 26.49
C SER A 21 11.42 13.59 25.81
N SER A 22 12.36 14.37 25.29
CA SER A 22 13.58 13.84 24.64
C SER A 22 14.56 13.15 25.60
N VAL A 23 14.31 13.22 26.92
CA VAL A 23 15.18 12.69 27.97
C VAL A 23 14.75 11.28 28.40
N ASP A 24 13.49 10.91 28.18
CA ASP A 24 12.87 9.72 28.79
C ASP A 24 12.99 8.43 27.97
N ASP A 25 13.48 8.48 26.73
CA ASP A 25 13.30 7.36 25.79
C ASP A 25 14.58 6.55 25.56
N PRO A 26 14.59 5.22 25.83
CA PRO A 26 15.69 4.36 25.44
C PRO A 26 15.86 4.40 23.93
N SER A 27 17.10 4.59 23.45
CA SER A 27 17.46 4.52 22.02
C SER A 27 17.17 3.16 21.32
N GLU A 28 16.51 2.24 22.02
CA GLU A 28 16.17 0.89 21.60
C GLU A 28 14.69 0.80 21.20
N PRO A 29 14.36 0.09 20.11
CA PRO A 29 12.98 -0.13 19.73
C PRO A 29 12.26 -1.04 20.73
N LEU A 30 10.95 -0.88 20.83
CA LEU A 30 10.08 -1.69 21.69
C LEU A 30 9.96 -3.11 21.15
N SER A 31 9.90 -4.09 22.05
CA SER A 31 9.55 -5.48 21.68
C SER A 31 8.06 -5.58 21.39
N ILE A 32 7.65 -6.27 20.33
CA ILE A 32 6.22 -6.57 20.13
C ILE A 32 5.67 -7.48 21.24
N ASN A 33 6.54 -8.26 21.89
CA ASN A 33 6.14 -9.18 22.94
C ASN A 33 6.20 -8.53 24.34
N GLU A 34 6.18 -7.20 24.45
CA GLU A 34 6.29 -6.46 25.72
C GLU A 34 5.27 -6.90 26.79
N CYS A 35 4.07 -7.33 26.36
CA CYS A 35 3.03 -7.82 27.26
C CYS A 35 3.25 -9.26 27.76
N PHE A 36 4.27 -9.97 27.26
CA PHE A 36 4.56 -11.35 27.64
C PHE A 36 5.85 -11.41 28.46
N LEU A 37 5.70 -11.60 29.76
CA LEU A 37 6.84 -11.68 30.67
C LEU A 37 7.61 -13.00 30.45
N PRO A 38 8.94 -12.98 30.31
CA PRO A 38 9.74 -14.17 29.95
C PRO A 38 9.58 -15.37 30.89
N ASN A 39 9.30 -15.11 32.17
CA ASN A 39 9.19 -16.14 33.22
C ASN A 39 7.74 -16.43 33.62
N PHE A 40 6.77 -15.85 32.92
CA PHE A 40 5.35 -16.00 33.23
C PHE A 40 4.67 -16.85 32.15
N VAL A 41 4.59 -18.16 32.41
CA VAL A 41 4.19 -19.18 31.42
C VAL A 41 2.67 -19.41 31.38
N GLU A 42 1.88 -18.64 32.13
CA GLU A 42 0.42 -18.80 32.15
C GLU A 42 -0.25 -18.38 30.83
N PHE A 43 0.35 -17.42 30.11
CA PHE A 43 -0.15 -16.99 28.82
C PHE A 43 0.55 -17.70 27.67
N ALA A 44 -0.23 -18.25 26.75
CA ALA A 44 0.27 -18.81 25.51
C ALA A 44 0.92 -17.70 24.65
N THR A 45 2.25 -17.53 24.78
CA THR A 45 3.00 -16.56 23.99
C THR A 45 2.97 -16.97 22.51
N PRO A 46 2.59 -16.09 21.59
CA PRO A 46 2.63 -16.41 20.16
C PRO A 46 4.05 -16.70 19.69
N ASN A 47 4.18 -17.53 18.66
CA ASN A 47 5.46 -17.86 18.03
C ASN A 47 5.91 -16.75 17.06
N CYS A 48 6.06 -15.53 17.59
CA CYS A 48 6.56 -14.38 16.87
C CYS A 48 7.60 -13.63 17.71
N LEU A 49 8.48 -12.92 17.02
CA LEU A 49 9.48 -12.04 17.62
C LEU A 49 9.67 -10.81 16.75
N GLY A 50 9.69 -9.62 17.34
CA GLY A 50 9.75 -8.39 16.56
C GLY A 50 10.03 -7.16 17.39
N VAL A 51 10.35 -6.09 16.68
CA VAL A 51 10.66 -4.79 17.24
C VAL A 51 9.91 -3.69 16.50
N ARG A 52 9.47 -2.66 17.23
CA ARG A 52 8.74 -1.53 16.67
C ARG A 52 9.16 -0.20 17.28
N TRP A 53 8.93 0.88 16.55
CA TRP A 53 8.88 2.22 17.12
C TRP A 53 7.45 2.56 17.57
N PRO A 54 7.26 3.34 18.64
CA PRO A 54 5.97 3.95 18.93
C PRO A 54 5.52 4.79 17.74
N TYR A 55 4.27 4.63 17.33
CA TYR A 55 3.72 5.31 16.16
C TYR A 55 3.76 6.85 16.27
N PRO A 56 3.38 7.47 17.42
CA PRO A 56 3.46 8.93 17.58
C PRO A 56 4.91 9.44 17.49
N THR A 57 5.85 8.75 18.14
CA THR A 57 7.28 9.10 18.11
C THR A 57 7.86 9.01 16.70
N ALA A 58 7.51 7.97 15.94
CA ALA A 58 7.94 7.83 14.56
C ALA A 58 7.44 8.98 13.66
N ILE A 59 6.19 9.39 13.81
CA ILE A 59 5.63 10.53 13.07
C ILE A 59 6.27 11.85 13.49
N ALA A 60 6.33 12.11 14.79
CA ALA A 60 6.93 13.32 15.35
C ALA A 60 8.35 13.53 14.83
N ARG A 61 9.18 12.48 14.84
CA ARG A 61 10.53 12.55 14.29
C ARG A 61 10.55 12.79 12.79
N THR A 62 9.64 12.18 12.04
CA THR A 62 9.57 12.34 10.58
C THR A 62 9.16 13.78 10.23
N LEU A 63 8.20 14.37 10.95
CA LEU A 63 7.79 15.77 10.84
C LEU A 63 8.95 16.74 11.12
N LEU A 64 9.72 16.49 12.17
CA LEU A 64 10.90 17.29 12.52
C LEU A 64 11.95 17.29 11.39
N GLU A 65 12.16 16.16 10.71
CA GLU A 65 13.12 16.08 9.59
C GLU A 65 12.69 16.86 8.35
N ILE A 66 11.37 17.01 8.13
CA ILE A 66 10.82 17.77 7.00
C ILE A 66 10.51 19.22 7.35
N GLU A 67 10.71 19.66 8.60
CA GLU A 67 10.45 21.04 9.04
C GLU A 67 11.09 22.09 8.13
N SER A 68 12.32 21.82 7.69
CA SER A 68 13.07 22.68 6.75
C SER A 68 12.45 22.80 5.35
N GLU A 69 11.58 21.87 4.95
CA GLU A 69 10.87 21.86 3.67
C GLU A 69 9.48 22.50 3.76
N LEU A 70 8.98 22.76 4.97
CA LEU A 70 7.65 23.34 5.15
C LEU A 70 7.67 24.82 4.76
N ASP A 71 6.89 25.16 3.72
CA ASP A 71 6.66 26.55 3.32
C ASP A 71 5.62 27.21 4.23
N LEU A 72 6.07 27.60 5.42
CA LEU A 72 5.25 28.28 6.43
C LEU A 72 5.13 29.79 6.19
N LEU A 73 5.64 30.34 5.06
CA LEU A 73 5.60 31.78 4.78
C LEU A 73 4.18 32.35 4.71
N ASN A 74 3.17 31.49 4.49
CA ASN A 74 1.75 31.87 4.45
C ASN A 74 0.97 31.47 5.73
N ALA A 75 1.63 30.81 6.70
CA ALA A 75 1.01 30.35 7.95
C ALA A 75 1.22 31.41 9.04
N ASP A 76 0.44 32.49 8.96
CA ASP A 76 0.44 33.56 9.95
C ASP A 76 -0.33 33.15 11.21
N SER A 77 0.29 32.39 12.13
CA SER A 77 0.00 32.36 13.58
C SER A 77 0.53 31.09 14.26
N SER A 78 0.79 31.20 15.57
CA SER A 78 1.03 30.08 16.49
C SER A 78 -0.12 29.05 16.56
N ASP A 79 -1.29 29.41 16.03
CA ASP A 79 -2.53 28.65 16.19
C ASP A 79 -2.95 27.93 14.89
N THR A 80 -2.11 27.97 13.86
CA THR A 80 -2.38 27.30 12.59
C THR A 80 -2.32 25.77 12.75
N ILE A 81 -3.41 25.09 12.41
CA ILE A 81 -3.48 23.63 12.42
C ILE A 81 -2.93 23.08 11.09
N LEU A 82 -1.93 22.21 11.18
CA LEU A 82 -1.35 21.51 10.05
C LEU A 82 -2.03 20.15 9.86
N HIS A 83 -2.73 19.99 8.74
CA HIS A 83 -3.35 18.72 8.36
C HIS A 83 -2.34 17.85 7.63
N VAL A 84 -1.95 16.74 8.25
CA VAL A 84 -0.94 15.80 7.74
C VAL A 84 -1.66 14.57 7.18
N VAL A 85 -1.43 14.29 5.90
CA VAL A 85 -1.94 13.08 5.24
C VAL A 85 -0.85 12.01 5.24
N ILE A 86 -1.16 10.88 5.86
CA ILE A 86 -0.23 9.76 6.01
C ILE A 86 -0.82 8.55 5.33
N LYS A 87 0.02 7.88 4.53
CA LYS A 87 -0.26 6.51 4.09
C LYS A 87 0.58 5.54 4.90
N ASP A 88 -0.04 4.45 5.30
CA ASP A 88 0.62 3.40 6.06
C ASP A 88 0.18 2.03 5.52
N GLY A 89 0.82 1.00 6.05
CA GLY A 89 0.38 -0.37 5.84
C GLY A 89 1.49 -1.36 6.05
N CYS A 90 1.16 -2.61 5.72
CA CYS A 90 1.95 -3.75 6.13
C CYS A 90 1.94 -4.83 5.09
N ASP A 91 3.02 -5.60 5.10
CA ASP A 91 3.22 -6.67 4.15
C ASP A 91 3.97 -7.85 4.79
N GLY A 92 3.59 -9.05 4.36
CA GLY A 92 4.15 -10.32 4.77
C GLY A 92 5.18 -10.83 3.76
N MET A 93 6.22 -11.49 4.25
CA MET A 93 7.30 -12.00 3.41
C MET A 93 7.64 -13.45 3.79
N GLY A 94 7.73 -14.32 2.79
CA GLY A 94 8.16 -15.72 2.95
C GLY A 94 9.67 -15.95 2.84
N ASP A 95 10.12 -17.17 3.07
CA ASP A 95 11.50 -17.64 2.87
C ASP A 95 12.55 -16.76 3.56
N VAL A 96 12.33 -16.42 4.83
CA VAL A 96 13.26 -15.66 5.67
C VAL A 96 14.02 -16.64 6.56
N SER A 97 15.35 -16.56 6.54
CA SER A 97 16.19 -17.47 7.32
C SER A 97 15.96 -17.31 8.83
N VAL A 98 15.64 -18.40 9.51
CA VAL A 98 15.55 -18.44 10.98
C VAL A 98 16.92 -18.87 11.53
N TYR A 99 17.41 -18.19 12.58
CA TYR A 99 18.64 -18.59 13.24
C TYR A 99 18.41 -19.83 14.10
N LYS A 100 19.48 -20.47 14.59
CA LYS A 100 19.35 -21.47 15.65
C LYS A 100 18.89 -20.75 16.92
N GLU A 101 17.61 -20.85 17.22
CA GLU A 101 17.06 -20.31 18.45
C GLU A 101 17.55 -21.14 19.64
N LYS A 102 17.86 -20.46 20.75
CA LYS A 102 18.31 -21.11 22.01
C LYS A 102 17.14 -21.51 22.91
N ASP A 103 15.92 -21.21 22.49
CA ASP A 103 14.67 -21.50 23.19
C ASP A 103 13.96 -22.70 22.53
N CYS A 104 13.02 -23.31 23.24
CA CYS A 104 12.16 -24.38 22.74
C CYS A 104 11.12 -23.88 21.73
N LYS A 105 10.95 -22.55 21.58
CA LYS A 105 10.01 -21.93 20.65
C LYS A 105 10.62 -21.80 19.26
N THR A 106 9.96 -22.39 18.27
CA THR A 106 10.31 -22.24 16.85
C THR A 106 9.71 -20.96 16.29
N LEU A 107 10.50 -20.17 15.59
CA LEU A 107 10.01 -19.04 14.80
C LEU A 107 9.64 -19.48 13.37
N PRO A 108 8.61 -18.86 12.76
CA PRO A 108 8.28 -19.13 11.37
C PRO A 108 9.37 -18.60 10.42
N ASP A 109 9.45 -19.19 9.23
CA ASP A 109 10.30 -18.75 8.12
C ASP A 109 9.75 -17.53 7.37
N LYS A 110 8.97 -16.70 8.07
CA LYS A 110 8.26 -15.54 7.53
C LYS A 110 8.60 -14.29 8.33
N ALA A 111 8.60 -13.15 7.64
CA ALA A 111 8.70 -11.84 8.26
C ALA A 111 7.47 -11.01 7.97
N PHE A 112 7.22 -10.04 8.83
CA PHE A 112 6.12 -9.10 8.70
C PHE A 112 6.63 -7.70 9.00
N ARG A 113 6.28 -6.75 8.12
CA ARG A 113 6.78 -5.38 8.14
C ARG A 113 5.63 -4.39 8.11
N PHE A 114 5.78 -3.29 8.82
CA PHE A 114 4.90 -2.14 8.75
C PHE A 114 5.71 -0.89 8.43
N SER A 115 5.19 -0.02 7.56
CA SER A 115 5.82 1.24 7.20
C SER A 115 4.82 2.39 7.11
N ILE A 116 5.32 3.62 7.28
CA ILE A 116 4.56 4.86 7.16
C ILE A 116 5.21 5.80 6.15
N CYS A 117 4.42 6.65 5.51
CA CYS A 117 4.89 7.72 4.64
C CYS A 117 3.98 8.94 4.78
N ILE A 118 4.57 10.11 5.03
CA ILE A 118 3.86 11.40 4.96
C ILE A 118 3.74 11.77 3.48
N VAL A 119 2.51 11.92 2.98
CA VAL A 119 2.24 12.18 1.57
C VAL A 119 2.16 13.68 1.29
N LYS A 120 1.38 14.41 2.09
CA LYS A 120 1.23 15.85 1.97
C LYS A 120 0.88 16.48 3.32
N ILE A 121 1.15 17.77 3.44
CA ILE A 121 0.75 18.59 4.57
C ILE A 121 0.09 19.85 4.02
N THR A 122 -1.08 20.17 4.57
CA THR A 122 -1.83 21.38 4.23
C THR A 122 -2.07 22.21 5.49
N ALA A 123 -1.97 23.52 5.38
CA ALA A 123 -2.34 24.46 6.44
C ALA A 123 -3.69 25.11 6.10
N GLU A 124 -4.54 25.33 7.10
CA GLU A 124 -5.73 26.17 6.94
C GLU A 124 -5.39 27.60 7.38
N CYS A 125 -5.52 28.56 6.47
CA CYS A 125 -5.22 29.97 6.73
C CYS A 125 -6.36 30.83 6.16
N ASN A 126 -7.00 31.65 7.00
CA ASN A 126 -8.10 32.54 6.59
C ASN A 126 -9.25 31.82 5.83
N GLY A 127 -9.59 30.59 6.24
CA GLY A 127 -10.63 29.76 5.60
C GLY A 127 -10.24 29.18 4.23
N LYS A 128 -8.95 29.26 3.85
CA LYS A 128 -8.39 28.62 2.65
C LYS A 128 -7.37 27.56 3.05
N THR A 129 -7.43 26.41 2.39
CA THR A 129 -6.44 25.34 2.54
C THR A 129 -5.28 25.56 1.58
N HIS A 130 -4.06 25.63 2.12
CA HIS A 130 -2.82 25.79 1.38
C HIS A 130 -1.96 24.53 1.51
N GLU A 131 -1.50 23.96 0.40
CA GLU A 131 -0.53 22.87 0.41
C GLU A 131 0.87 23.42 0.70
N ILE A 132 1.45 23.02 1.85
CA ILE A 132 2.75 23.52 2.32
C ILE A 132 3.87 22.49 2.14
N PHE A 133 3.51 21.23 1.91
CA PHE A 133 4.44 20.15 1.61
C PHE A 133 3.74 19.05 0.83
N LYS A 134 4.43 18.53 -0.19
CA LYS A 134 4.02 17.35 -0.95
C LYS A 134 5.22 16.48 -1.27
N GLU A 135 5.09 15.20 -0.96
CA GLU A 135 6.13 14.22 -1.24
C GLU A 135 6.22 13.95 -2.74
N THR A 136 7.41 14.13 -3.31
CA THR A 136 7.66 13.95 -4.75
C THR A 136 7.73 12.47 -5.15
N SER A 137 8.14 11.62 -4.21
CA SER A 137 8.39 10.19 -4.44
C SER A 137 7.74 9.31 -3.34
N PRO A 138 6.40 9.34 -3.18
CA PRO A 138 5.73 8.67 -2.06
C PRO A 138 5.82 7.13 -2.13
N ASN A 139 6.21 6.57 -3.28
CA ASN A 139 6.37 5.12 -3.49
C ASN A 139 7.84 4.67 -3.40
N SER A 140 8.73 5.51 -2.88
CA SER A 140 10.15 5.22 -2.75
C SER A 140 10.49 4.54 -1.43
N VAL A 141 11.45 3.61 -1.47
CA VAL A 141 12.06 3.01 -0.26
C VAL A 141 12.75 4.04 0.63
N ARG A 142 13.14 5.20 0.08
CA ARG A 142 13.80 6.26 0.85
C ARG A 142 12.82 7.12 1.64
N THR A 143 11.53 7.05 1.31
CA THR A 143 10.49 7.86 1.94
C THR A 143 9.66 7.03 2.92
N ASN A 144 9.44 5.76 2.61
CA ASN A 144 8.74 4.85 3.52
C ASN A 144 9.59 4.56 4.77
N ARG A 145 9.14 5.08 5.91
CA ARG A 145 9.76 4.90 7.21
C ARG A 145 9.34 3.56 7.80
N PRO A 146 10.26 2.67 8.19
CA PRO A 146 9.89 1.41 8.83
C PRO A 146 9.41 1.67 10.26
N LEU A 147 8.28 1.08 10.63
CA LEU A 147 7.74 1.18 11.98
C LEU A 147 7.89 -0.12 12.76
N LEU A 148 7.65 -1.26 12.11
CA LEU A 148 7.70 -2.59 12.71
C LEU A 148 8.47 -3.55 11.80
N GLU A 149 9.34 -4.34 12.40
CA GLU A 149 9.99 -5.48 11.77
C GLU A 149 9.91 -6.69 12.68
N SER A 150 9.32 -7.78 12.18
CA SER A 150 9.13 -9.00 12.96
C SER A 150 9.37 -10.26 12.13
N ILE A 151 9.77 -11.33 12.79
CA ILE A 151 9.67 -12.70 12.31
C ILE A 151 8.33 -13.24 12.82
N SER A 152 7.35 -13.29 11.93
CA SER A 152 5.99 -13.69 12.24
C SER A 152 5.25 -14.11 10.96
N ASP A 153 4.21 -14.93 11.12
CA ASP A 153 3.34 -15.32 10.01
C ASP A 153 2.07 -14.46 10.02
N GLU A 154 1.85 -13.71 8.94
CA GLU A 154 0.64 -12.90 8.73
C GLU A 154 -0.66 -13.74 8.70
N ASN A 155 -0.59 -15.06 8.55
CA ASN A 155 -1.76 -15.94 8.60
C ASN A 155 -2.04 -16.42 10.04
N ASN A 156 -1.11 -16.22 10.98
CA ASN A 156 -1.31 -16.53 12.39
C ASN A 156 -2.01 -15.34 13.09
N TYR A 157 -3.23 -15.57 13.54
CA TYR A 157 -4.05 -14.51 14.16
C TYR A 157 -3.40 -13.90 15.41
N ALA A 158 -2.79 -14.70 16.28
CA ALA A 158 -2.18 -14.22 17.51
C ALA A 158 -0.96 -13.34 17.23
N SER A 159 -0.11 -13.74 16.29
CA SER A 159 1.04 -12.94 15.84
C SER A 159 0.60 -11.58 15.27
N ASN A 160 -0.51 -11.54 14.53
CA ASN A 160 -1.09 -10.30 14.03
C ASN A 160 -1.59 -9.39 15.15
N ILE A 161 -2.32 -9.93 16.12
CA ILE A 161 -2.85 -9.16 17.25
C ILE A 161 -1.70 -8.47 17.98
N VAL A 162 -0.67 -9.23 18.34
CA VAL A 162 0.50 -8.71 19.08
C VAL A 162 1.23 -7.63 18.28
N SER A 163 1.32 -7.80 16.97
CA SER A 163 2.06 -6.88 16.10
C SER A 163 1.28 -5.60 15.78
N MET A 164 -0.03 -5.70 15.54
CA MET A 164 -0.83 -4.64 14.93
C MET A 164 -1.76 -3.91 15.90
N LEU A 165 -2.25 -4.57 16.95
CA LEU A 165 -3.20 -3.94 17.86
C LEU A 165 -2.63 -2.69 18.55
N PRO A 166 -1.37 -2.67 19.04
CA PRO A 166 -0.78 -1.45 19.56
C PRO A 166 -0.72 -0.32 18.52
N ILE A 167 -0.34 -0.65 17.28
CA ILE A 167 -0.27 0.31 16.15
C ILE A 167 -1.65 0.88 15.84
N GLU A 168 -2.70 0.06 15.80
CA GLU A 168 -4.09 0.51 15.58
C GLU A 168 -4.59 1.42 16.70
N ASN A 169 -4.23 1.11 17.95
CA ASN A 169 -4.60 1.93 19.11
C ASN A 169 -3.93 3.30 19.06
N GLU A 170 -2.61 3.32 18.81
CA GLU A 170 -1.83 4.55 18.70
C GLU A 170 -2.28 5.39 17.50
N ARG A 171 -2.59 4.75 16.36
CA ARG A 171 -3.13 5.46 15.20
C ARG A 171 -4.51 6.06 15.48
N LYS A 172 -5.40 5.32 16.16
CA LYS A 172 -6.70 5.85 16.58
C LYS A 172 -6.55 7.05 17.52
N LEU A 173 -5.63 6.96 18.48
CA LEU A 173 -5.30 8.08 19.36
C LEU A 173 -4.92 9.34 18.57
N LEU A 174 -4.08 9.22 17.54
CA LEU A 174 -3.69 10.36 16.69
C LEU A 174 -4.80 10.84 15.74
N THR A 175 -5.70 9.95 15.33
CA THR A 175 -6.83 10.32 14.47
C THR A 175 -7.82 11.20 15.23
N ASP A 176 -8.13 10.82 16.47
CA ASP A 176 -9.16 11.47 17.27
C ASP A 176 -8.65 12.78 17.91
N ASN A 177 -7.33 12.96 18.08
CA ASN A 177 -6.71 14.04 18.85
C ASN A 177 -5.74 14.91 18.01
N PHE A 178 -5.04 15.85 18.63
CA PHE A 178 -4.01 16.69 18.03
C PHE A 178 -2.61 16.31 18.52
N LEU A 179 -1.59 16.46 17.67
CA LEU A 179 -0.18 16.32 18.08
C LEU A 179 0.52 17.68 18.03
N HIS A 180 0.94 18.13 19.20
CA HIS A 180 1.72 19.34 19.39
C HIS A 180 3.19 18.94 19.38
N LEU A 181 3.94 19.39 18.38
CA LEU A 181 5.36 19.05 18.21
C LEU A 181 6.20 20.28 18.54
N ASN A 182 7.21 20.12 19.40
CA ASN A 182 8.21 21.17 19.63
C ASN A 182 9.21 21.18 18.47
N THR A 183 9.30 22.29 17.75
CA THR A 183 10.20 22.47 16.61
C THR A 183 11.10 23.69 16.79
N SER A 184 12.03 23.90 15.84
CA SER A 184 12.89 25.11 15.85
C SER A 184 12.09 26.42 15.71
N LYS A 185 10.85 26.34 15.23
CA LYS A 185 9.91 27.46 15.02
C LYS A 185 8.88 27.60 16.16
N GLY A 186 8.97 26.77 17.20
CA GLY A 186 8.01 26.73 18.31
C GLY A 186 7.12 25.49 18.26
N TRP A 187 6.00 25.53 19.01
CA TRP A 187 5.04 24.44 19.05
C TRP A 187 4.12 24.49 17.83
N LEU A 188 4.15 23.45 17.01
CA LEU A 188 3.27 23.30 15.84
C LEU A 188 2.18 22.26 16.12
N ILE A 189 0.93 22.59 15.76
CA ILE A 189 -0.24 21.75 15.99
C ILE A 189 -0.55 20.95 14.73
N HIS A 190 -0.69 19.63 14.87
CA HIS A 190 -0.94 18.72 13.76
C HIS A 190 -2.23 17.92 13.96
N LYS A 191 -3.01 17.79 12.88
CA LYS A 191 -4.14 16.86 12.78
C LYS A 191 -3.87 15.85 11.66
N PHE A 192 -4.22 14.59 11.87
CA PHE A 192 -3.85 13.51 10.95
C PHE A 192 -5.04 12.93 10.19
N SER A 193 -4.82 12.63 8.91
CA SER A 193 -5.66 11.77 8.09
C SER A 193 -4.85 10.57 7.63
N PHE A 194 -5.28 9.37 8.03
CA PHE A 194 -4.58 8.12 7.74
C PHE A 194 -5.25 7.33 6.62
N PHE A 195 -4.42 6.72 5.77
CA PHE A 195 -4.83 5.86 4.67
C PHE A 195 -4.01 4.56 4.64
N ASN A 196 -4.59 3.47 5.16
CA ASN A 196 -3.96 2.14 5.21
C ASN A 196 -4.12 1.45 3.87
N SER A 197 -3.36 1.96 2.91
CA SER A 197 -3.44 1.67 1.48
C SER A 197 -2.30 0.78 1.02
N MET A 198 -1.24 0.63 1.83
CA MET A 198 -0.14 -0.31 1.56
C MET A 198 -0.48 -1.73 2.05
N VAL A 199 -1.71 -2.19 1.83
CA VAL A 199 -2.17 -3.55 2.16
C VAL A 199 -2.75 -4.20 0.92
N ASP A 200 -2.29 -5.42 0.63
CA ASP A 200 -2.83 -6.20 -0.47
C ASP A 200 -4.23 -6.76 -0.14
N GLU A 201 -4.92 -7.31 -1.14
CA GLU A 201 -6.25 -7.88 -0.98
C GLU A 201 -6.31 -8.99 0.09
N LYS A 202 -5.25 -9.82 0.17
CA LYS A 202 -5.18 -10.91 1.14
C LYS A 202 -5.11 -10.35 2.56
N ARG A 203 -4.26 -9.36 2.77
CA ARG A 203 -4.06 -8.70 4.05
C ARG A 203 -5.32 -7.95 4.47
N ASP A 204 -5.88 -7.12 3.59
CA ASP A 204 -7.08 -6.34 3.89
C ASP A 204 -8.23 -7.25 4.34
N ARG A 205 -8.46 -8.37 3.66
CA ARG A 205 -9.52 -9.32 4.07
C ARG A 205 -9.30 -9.88 5.46
N GLY A 206 -8.10 -10.40 5.76
CA GLY A 206 -7.81 -10.91 7.09
C GLY A 206 -7.89 -9.82 8.17
N TYR A 207 -7.43 -8.62 7.83
CA TYR A 207 -7.37 -7.48 8.73
C TYR A 207 -8.74 -6.85 9.03
N SER A 208 -9.61 -6.85 8.04
CA SER A 208 -10.99 -6.36 8.09
C SER A 208 -12.00 -7.44 8.51
N GLY A 209 -11.53 -8.65 8.90
CA GLY A 209 -12.40 -9.72 9.37
C GLY A 209 -13.27 -10.35 8.27
N LEU A 210 -12.86 -10.21 7.00
CA LEU A 210 -13.57 -10.72 5.84
C LEU A 210 -13.07 -12.11 5.43
N GLN A 211 -13.90 -12.84 4.71
CA GLN A 211 -13.54 -14.09 4.05
C GLN A 211 -12.45 -13.84 3.00
N GLY A 212 -11.61 -14.84 2.74
CA GLY A 212 -10.50 -14.75 1.79
C GLY A 212 -10.94 -14.46 0.34
N SER A 213 -9.96 -14.25 -0.54
CA SER A 213 -10.19 -13.83 -1.93
C SER A 213 -11.06 -14.78 -2.76
N GLY A 214 -11.14 -16.07 -2.38
CA GLY A 214 -12.02 -17.08 -2.98
C GLY A 214 -13.50 -16.97 -2.60
N SER A 215 -13.89 -16.06 -1.70
CA SER A 215 -15.28 -15.87 -1.27
C SER A 215 -16.23 -15.58 -2.45
N ASN A 216 -17.53 -15.82 -2.24
CA ASN A 216 -18.58 -15.31 -3.09
C ASN A 216 -18.62 -13.77 -3.09
N TYR A 217 -18.24 -13.13 -1.98
CA TYR A 217 -18.15 -11.68 -1.86
C TYR A 217 -16.75 -11.21 -2.27
N LEU A 218 -16.69 -10.55 -3.42
CA LEU A 218 -15.44 -10.21 -4.13
C LEU A 218 -14.80 -8.89 -3.67
N CYS A 219 -15.55 -8.01 -3.03
CA CYS A 219 -15.07 -6.68 -2.69
C CYS A 219 -14.88 -6.50 -1.18
N THR A 220 -13.87 -5.72 -0.80
CA THR A 220 -13.67 -5.25 0.58
C THR A 220 -14.29 -3.87 0.84
N LEU A 221 -14.77 -3.20 -0.22
CA LEU A 221 -15.37 -1.86 -0.19
C LEU A 221 -16.91 -1.87 -0.28
N CYS A 222 -17.49 -2.92 -0.86
CA CYS A 222 -18.93 -3.08 -1.02
C CYS A 222 -19.38 -4.55 -0.90
N ASP A 223 -20.68 -4.79 -0.97
CA ASP A 223 -21.29 -6.12 -0.79
C ASP A 223 -21.49 -6.92 -2.09
N ALA A 224 -20.73 -6.61 -3.15
CA ALA A 224 -20.86 -7.31 -4.42
C ALA A 224 -20.51 -8.81 -4.30
N SER A 225 -21.42 -9.65 -4.80
CA SER A 225 -21.21 -11.09 -5.01
C SER A 225 -20.68 -11.36 -6.42
N ARG A 226 -20.04 -12.51 -6.66
CA ARG A 226 -19.47 -12.85 -7.98
C ARG A 226 -20.48 -12.77 -9.12
N GLN A 227 -21.73 -13.06 -8.81
CA GLN A 227 -22.86 -12.95 -9.73
C GLN A 227 -23.29 -11.48 -9.89
N SER A 228 -23.62 -10.81 -8.78
CA SER A 228 -24.14 -9.43 -8.83
C SER A 228 -23.13 -8.41 -9.35
N ALA A 229 -21.83 -8.67 -9.23
CA ALA A 229 -20.78 -7.82 -9.80
C ALA A 229 -20.85 -7.70 -11.33
N LYS A 230 -21.40 -8.71 -12.02
CA LYS A 230 -21.66 -8.67 -13.46
C LYS A 230 -23.06 -8.17 -13.77
N GLU A 231 -24.07 -8.69 -13.07
CA GLU A 231 -25.49 -8.35 -13.32
C GLU A 231 -25.83 -6.88 -13.03
N CYS A 232 -25.17 -6.29 -12.02
CA CYS A 232 -25.42 -4.92 -11.57
C CYS A 232 -24.24 -3.99 -11.89
N LEU A 233 -23.56 -4.22 -13.02
CA LEU A 233 -22.41 -3.43 -13.46
C LEU A 233 -22.72 -1.91 -13.42
N GLY A 234 -21.84 -1.13 -12.81
CA GLY A 234 -21.91 0.32 -12.70
C GLY A 234 -22.70 0.85 -11.51
N THR A 235 -23.37 -0.02 -10.74
CA THR A 235 -24.27 0.41 -9.66
C THR A 235 -23.62 0.44 -8.27
N PHE A 236 -22.42 -0.12 -8.13
CA PHE A 236 -21.80 -0.27 -6.81
C PHE A 236 -21.12 1.01 -6.36
N THR A 237 -21.33 1.33 -5.08
CA THR A 237 -20.63 2.38 -4.35
C THR A 237 -19.92 1.78 -3.14
N ILE A 238 -18.99 2.52 -2.56
CA ILE A 238 -18.34 2.15 -1.30
C ILE A 238 -19.35 2.33 -0.18
N ASN A 239 -19.91 1.22 0.32
CA ASN A 239 -21.00 1.22 1.29
C ASN A 239 -20.75 0.33 2.51
N ARG A 240 -19.64 -0.41 2.53
CA ARG A 240 -19.26 -1.21 3.70
C ARG A 240 -18.71 -0.30 4.81
N SER A 241 -19.06 -0.60 6.05
CA SER A 241 -18.52 0.08 7.23
C SER A 241 -17.96 -0.89 8.26
N ILE A 242 -17.03 -0.43 9.10
CA ILE A 242 -16.53 -1.26 10.21
C ILE A 242 -17.63 -1.59 11.20
N ALA A 243 -18.49 -0.62 11.53
CA ALA A 243 -19.58 -0.82 12.48
C ALA A 243 -20.51 -1.96 12.04
N GLU A 244 -20.88 -1.99 10.75
CA GLU A 244 -21.66 -3.09 10.18
C GLU A 244 -20.90 -4.43 10.26
N CYS A 245 -19.60 -4.44 9.94
CA CYS A 245 -18.79 -5.66 10.01
C CYS A 245 -18.72 -6.22 11.45
N ILE A 246 -18.59 -5.35 12.47
CA ILE A 246 -18.61 -5.74 13.88
C ILE A 246 -19.97 -6.36 14.23
N GLN A 247 -21.07 -5.69 13.89
CA GLN A 247 -22.42 -6.17 14.17
C GLN A 247 -22.69 -7.53 13.53
N ILE A 248 -22.30 -7.71 12.26
CA ILE A 248 -22.42 -8.99 11.56
C ILE A 248 -21.55 -10.05 12.25
N SER A 249 -20.30 -9.73 12.61
CA SER A 249 -19.42 -10.69 13.26
C SER A 249 -19.98 -11.19 14.61
N GLU A 250 -20.58 -10.30 15.41
CA GLU A 250 -21.23 -10.66 16.67
C GLU A 250 -22.50 -11.47 16.44
N PHE A 251 -23.32 -11.11 15.44
CA PHE A 251 -24.49 -11.88 15.06
C PHE A 251 -24.12 -13.30 14.63
N LEU A 252 -23.07 -13.46 13.82
CA LEU A 252 -22.55 -14.77 13.40
C LEU A 252 -22.00 -15.59 14.57
N ARG A 253 -21.36 -14.93 15.55
CA ARG A 253 -20.79 -15.57 16.74
C ARG A 253 -21.87 -16.08 17.70
N VAL A 254 -22.91 -15.28 17.95
CA VAL A 254 -23.98 -15.61 18.90
C VAL A 254 -25.06 -16.49 18.27
N ASN A 255 -25.34 -16.29 16.97
CA ASN A 255 -26.45 -16.91 16.24
C ASN A 255 -27.77 -16.90 17.04
N PRO A 256 -28.28 -15.71 17.42
CA PRO A 256 -29.42 -15.59 18.34
C PRO A 256 -30.72 -16.21 17.79
N GLN A 257 -30.84 -16.31 16.46
CA GLN A 257 -32.00 -16.86 15.77
C GLN A 257 -31.85 -18.37 15.45
N ASN A 258 -30.75 -18.99 15.89
CA ASN A 258 -30.41 -20.39 15.60
C ASN A 258 -30.56 -20.75 14.12
N LEU A 259 -30.10 -19.84 13.25
CA LEU A 259 -30.14 -20.00 11.80
C LEU A 259 -29.23 -21.15 11.37
N SER A 260 -29.58 -21.78 10.25
CA SER A 260 -28.73 -22.76 9.59
C SER A 260 -27.46 -22.11 9.03
N GLU A 261 -26.44 -22.92 8.76
CA GLU A 261 -25.18 -22.45 8.18
C GLU A 261 -25.38 -21.70 6.84
N ASN A 262 -26.33 -22.15 6.01
CA ASN A 262 -26.61 -21.52 4.72
C ASN A 262 -27.28 -20.15 4.87
N GLU A 263 -28.13 -19.99 5.87
CA GLU A 263 -28.77 -18.71 6.18
C GLU A 263 -27.74 -17.73 6.77
N LEU A 264 -26.89 -18.19 7.70
CA LEU A 264 -25.78 -17.41 8.23
C LEU A 264 -24.82 -16.95 7.13
N LYS A 265 -24.49 -17.82 6.16
CA LYS A 265 -23.65 -17.46 5.01
C LYS A 265 -24.23 -16.29 4.21
N LYS A 266 -25.55 -16.26 4.00
CA LYS A 266 -26.23 -15.16 3.29
C LYS A 266 -26.20 -13.87 4.11
N GLN A 267 -26.42 -13.96 5.42
CA GLN A 267 -26.35 -12.81 6.33
C GLN A 267 -24.93 -12.29 6.54
N SER A 268 -23.92 -13.14 6.32
CA SER A 268 -22.52 -12.78 6.59
C SER A 268 -22.00 -11.66 5.70
N LYS A 269 -22.54 -11.49 4.48
CA LYS A 269 -22.01 -10.55 3.48
C LYS A 269 -20.49 -10.66 3.25
N GLY A 270 -19.93 -11.84 3.51
CA GLY A 270 -18.49 -12.10 3.41
C GLY A 270 -17.69 -11.73 4.67
N VAL A 271 -18.33 -11.31 5.76
CA VAL A 271 -17.71 -11.20 7.10
C VAL A 271 -17.49 -12.60 7.66
N LYS A 272 -16.34 -12.79 8.32
CA LYS A 272 -15.90 -14.07 8.90
C LYS A 272 -15.61 -13.94 10.40
N SER A 273 -14.99 -12.85 10.81
CA SER A 273 -14.54 -12.64 12.18
C SER A 273 -14.58 -11.16 12.55
N HIS A 274 -14.38 -10.87 13.83
CA HIS A 274 -14.26 -9.50 14.29
C HIS A 274 -13.11 -8.78 13.56
N PRO A 275 -13.32 -7.57 13.00
CA PRO A 275 -12.28 -6.81 12.32
C PRO A 275 -11.22 -6.33 13.31
N MET A 276 -9.94 -6.49 12.95
CA MET A 276 -8.82 -5.91 13.72
C MET A 276 -8.60 -4.44 13.37
N SER A 277 -8.83 -4.11 12.10
CA SER A 277 -8.69 -2.74 11.61
C SER A 277 -9.76 -1.81 12.15
N LYS A 278 -9.34 -0.61 12.58
CA LYS A 278 -10.23 0.47 13.01
C LYS A 278 -10.46 1.54 11.95
N MET A 279 -9.99 1.34 10.72
CA MET A 279 -10.20 2.29 9.61
C MET A 279 -11.21 1.85 8.58
N GLU A 280 -12.00 2.83 8.13
CA GLU A 280 -13.10 2.59 7.21
C GLU A 280 -12.58 2.11 5.84
N PRO A 281 -13.35 1.30 5.10
CA PRO A 281 -12.92 0.75 3.82
C PRO A 281 -12.43 1.81 2.82
N ILE A 282 -13.05 3.00 2.80
CA ILE A 282 -12.64 4.10 1.92
C ILE A 282 -11.21 4.60 2.20
N GLN A 283 -10.76 4.52 3.46
CA GLN A 283 -9.40 4.90 3.85
C GLN A 283 -8.35 3.84 3.49
N LYS A 284 -8.79 2.60 3.20
CA LYS A 284 -7.91 1.52 2.73
C LYS A 284 -7.77 1.54 1.21
N GLY A 285 -8.90 1.76 0.53
CA GLY A 285 -8.93 1.92 -0.93
C GLY A 285 -8.46 0.69 -1.70
N ILE A 286 -7.64 0.91 -2.72
CA ILE A 286 -7.14 -0.12 -3.64
C ILE A 286 -5.62 0.07 -3.76
N ASP A 287 -4.84 -1.00 -3.68
CA ASP A 287 -3.43 -0.90 -4.04
C ASP A 287 -3.22 -0.98 -5.55
N ALA A 288 -2.65 0.08 -6.13
CA ALA A 288 -2.35 0.17 -7.55
C ALA A 288 -1.36 -0.88 -8.06
N THR A 289 -0.37 -1.26 -7.24
CA THR A 289 0.65 -2.23 -7.66
C THR A 289 0.09 -3.64 -7.75
N HIS A 290 -0.65 -4.07 -6.74
CA HIS A 290 -1.35 -5.35 -6.78
C HIS A 290 -2.51 -5.35 -7.79
N ALA A 291 -3.14 -4.21 -8.08
CA ALA A 291 -4.10 -4.10 -9.19
C ALA A 291 -3.43 -4.44 -10.53
N ASP A 292 -2.27 -3.86 -10.84
CA ASP A 292 -1.52 -4.16 -12.05
C ASP A 292 -1.15 -5.65 -12.16
N ILE A 293 -0.67 -6.25 -11.07
CA ILE A 293 -0.27 -7.66 -11.06
C ILE A 293 -1.49 -8.57 -11.34
N ASN A 294 -2.60 -8.36 -10.63
CA ASN A 294 -3.79 -9.20 -10.78
C ASN A 294 -4.45 -9.02 -12.16
N LEU A 295 -4.49 -7.79 -12.68
CA LEU A 295 -5.06 -7.51 -13.99
C LEU A 295 -4.14 -8.01 -15.10
N GLY A 296 -2.81 -7.94 -14.92
CA GLY A 296 -1.84 -8.52 -15.84
C GLY A 296 -2.00 -10.04 -15.95
N GLN A 297 -2.18 -10.71 -14.81
CA GLN A 297 -2.49 -12.15 -14.79
C GLN A 297 -3.83 -12.47 -15.48
N PHE A 298 -4.86 -11.65 -15.23
CA PHE A 298 -6.17 -11.81 -15.86
C PHE A 298 -6.09 -11.68 -17.39
N PHE A 299 -5.46 -10.61 -17.90
CA PHE A 299 -5.33 -10.38 -19.33
C PHE A 299 -4.40 -11.40 -19.98
N LYS A 300 -3.28 -11.80 -19.34
CA LYS A 300 -2.45 -12.93 -19.82
C LYS A 300 -3.28 -14.19 -19.95
N LYS A 301 -4.05 -14.54 -18.90
CA LYS A 301 -4.91 -15.73 -18.90
C LYS A 301 -5.94 -15.67 -20.02
N LEU A 302 -6.57 -14.50 -20.24
CA LEU A 302 -7.52 -14.27 -21.32
C LEU A 302 -6.87 -14.45 -22.71
N ILE A 303 -5.72 -13.80 -22.95
CA ILE A 303 -4.96 -13.94 -24.20
C ILE A 303 -4.60 -15.40 -24.47
N VAL A 304 -4.10 -16.11 -23.48
CA VAL A 304 -3.77 -17.54 -23.61
C VAL A 304 -4.99 -18.40 -23.93
N ARG A 305 -6.17 -18.08 -23.37
CA ARG A 305 -7.43 -18.77 -23.71
C ARG A 305 -7.84 -18.52 -25.16
N GLU A 306 -7.68 -17.30 -25.64
CA GLU A 306 -7.97 -16.93 -27.04
C GLU A 306 -6.98 -17.59 -28.02
N ILE A 307 -5.69 -17.66 -27.69
CA ILE A 307 -4.70 -18.42 -28.48
C ILE A 307 -5.06 -19.91 -28.54
N ALA A 308 -5.50 -20.47 -27.41
CA ALA A 308 -5.94 -21.87 -27.33
C ALA A 308 -7.31 -22.12 -27.99
N SER A 309 -8.07 -21.07 -28.33
CA SER A 309 -9.48 -21.16 -28.76
C SER A 309 -10.37 -21.94 -27.77
N VAL A 310 -10.17 -21.70 -26.46
CA VAL A 310 -10.89 -22.38 -25.37
C VAL A 310 -11.65 -21.37 -24.52
N THR A 311 -12.97 -21.55 -24.38
CA THR A 311 -13.83 -20.72 -23.53
C THR A 311 -13.91 -21.20 -22.07
N LYS A 312 -13.38 -22.39 -21.77
CA LYS A 312 -13.36 -22.91 -20.40
C LYS A 312 -12.31 -22.16 -19.56
N TRP A 313 -12.77 -21.36 -18.60
CA TRP A 313 -11.87 -20.55 -17.76
C TRP A 313 -11.01 -21.39 -16.82
N GLU A 314 -11.62 -22.42 -16.21
CA GLU A 314 -10.95 -23.34 -15.29
C GLU A 314 -10.06 -24.35 -16.03
N LEU A 315 -8.93 -24.69 -15.40
CA LEU A 315 -7.99 -25.67 -15.92
C LEU A 315 -8.46 -27.09 -15.58
N THR A 316 -9.24 -27.69 -16.46
CA THR A 316 -9.69 -29.08 -16.34
C THR A 316 -8.80 -30.03 -17.18
N PRO A 317 -8.79 -31.35 -16.90
CA PRO A 317 -7.90 -32.30 -17.57
C PRO A 317 -7.99 -32.29 -19.11
N ASP A 318 -9.19 -32.06 -19.65
CA ASP A 318 -9.51 -31.98 -21.08
C ASP A 318 -8.89 -30.77 -21.81
N VAL A 319 -8.69 -29.64 -21.12
CA VAL A 319 -8.17 -28.40 -21.74
C VAL A 319 -6.75 -28.06 -21.30
N LYS A 320 -6.25 -28.70 -20.24
CA LYS A 320 -4.98 -28.36 -19.60
C LYS A 320 -3.80 -28.40 -20.57
N SER A 321 -3.68 -29.46 -21.36
CA SER A 321 -2.59 -29.61 -22.34
C SER A 321 -2.61 -28.52 -23.40
N ILE A 322 -3.79 -28.24 -23.96
CA ILE A 322 -4.00 -27.21 -25.01
C ILE A 322 -3.61 -25.83 -24.48
N VAL A 323 -4.08 -25.48 -23.27
CA VAL A 323 -3.76 -24.22 -22.61
C VAL A 323 -2.27 -24.09 -22.30
N GLN A 324 -1.62 -25.15 -21.82
CA GLN A 324 -0.18 -25.15 -21.53
C GLN A 324 0.67 -24.98 -22.78
N THR A 325 0.28 -25.61 -23.90
CA THR A 325 0.93 -25.42 -25.19
C THR A 325 0.77 -23.98 -25.69
N ALA A 326 -0.44 -23.41 -25.59
CA ALA A 326 -0.70 -22.01 -25.94
C ALA A 326 0.10 -21.03 -25.06
N GLU A 327 0.15 -21.26 -23.76
CA GLU A 327 0.94 -20.44 -22.83
C GLU A 327 2.43 -20.50 -23.16
N SER A 328 2.98 -21.69 -23.44
CA SER A 328 4.38 -21.85 -23.83
C SER A 328 4.70 -21.12 -25.13
N SER A 329 3.77 -21.13 -26.10
CA SER A 329 3.92 -20.39 -27.35
C SER A 329 3.90 -18.87 -27.12
N PHE A 330 2.96 -18.39 -26.32
CA PHE A 330 2.86 -16.98 -25.92
C PHE A 330 4.12 -16.52 -25.20
N ASP A 331 4.59 -17.29 -24.22
CA ASP A 331 5.77 -17.00 -23.43
C ASP A 331 7.04 -16.92 -24.30
N ARG A 332 7.19 -17.83 -25.28
CA ARG A 332 8.30 -17.77 -26.25
C ARG A 332 8.21 -16.56 -27.18
N HIS A 333 7.00 -16.21 -27.63
CA HIS A 333 6.75 -15.04 -28.47
C HIS A 333 7.09 -13.75 -27.73
N MET A 334 6.57 -13.59 -26.51
CA MET A 334 6.87 -12.43 -25.65
C MET A 334 8.34 -12.33 -25.29
N LYS A 335 9.02 -13.47 -25.05
CA LYS A 335 10.46 -13.48 -24.81
C LYS A 335 11.25 -12.98 -26.01
N THR A 336 10.87 -13.40 -27.22
CA THR A 336 11.57 -13.06 -28.46
C THR A 336 11.37 -11.60 -28.85
N HIS A 337 10.15 -11.09 -28.77
CA HIS A 337 9.80 -9.76 -29.27
C HIS A 337 9.88 -8.64 -28.24
N VAL A 338 9.71 -8.96 -26.95
CA VAL A 338 9.67 -7.96 -25.86
C VAL A 338 10.78 -8.20 -24.82
N GLY A 339 11.38 -9.39 -24.77
CA GLY A 339 12.46 -9.73 -23.85
C GLY A 339 12.00 -10.21 -22.47
N ILE A 340 10.69 -10.31 -22.23
CA ILE A 340 10.12 -10.70 -20.94
C ILE A 340 10.33 -12.21 -20.70
N ASN A 341 10.88 -12.57 -19.54
CA ASN A 341 11.03 -13.98 -19.15
C ASN A 341 9.71 -14.57 -18.63
N PRO A 342 9.39 -15.84 -18.96
CA PRO A 342 8.28 -16.56 -18.35
C PRO A 342 8.48 -16.70 -16.85
N GLN A 343 7.44 -16.45 -16.06
CA GLN A 343 7.46 -16.59 -14.60
C GLN A 343 6.14 -17.19 -14.11
N LEU A 344 6.23 -18.08 -13.12
CA LEU A 344 5.07 -18.71 -12.48
C LEU A 344 4.22 -17.67 -11.73
N MET A 345 4.89 -16.84 -10.92
CA MET A 345 4.27 -15.72 -10.22
C MET A 345 4.62 -14.44 -10.96
N MET A 346 3.61 -13.74 -11.47
CA MET A 346 3.82 -12.50 -12.23
C MET A 346 4.32 -11.37 -11.33
N PRO A 347 5.53 -10.82 -11.55
CA PRO A 347 6.01 -9.66 -10.81
C PRO A 347 5.42 -8.37 -11.40
N GLY A 348 5.43 -7.29 -10.60
CA GLY A 348 4.96 -5.98 -11.06
C GLY A 348 5.66 -5.46 -12.32
N ASN A 349 6.96 -5.76 -12.49
CA ASN A 349 7.68 -5.40 -13.72
C ASN A 349 7.14 -6.12 -14.96
N TYR A 350 6.75 -7.40 -14.85
CA TYR A 350 6.14 -8.13 -15.95
C TYR A 350 4.81 -7.49 -16.35
N ALA A 351 3.94 -7.21 -15.37
CA ALA A 351 2.65 -6.58 -15.61
C ALA A 351 2.81 -5.21 -16.29
N ARG A 352 3.76 -4.39 -15.80
CA ARG A 352 4.09 -3.09 -16.41
C ARG A 352 4.52 -3.24 -17.87
N THR A 353 5.46 -4.15 -18.17
CA THR A 353 5.93 -4.35 -19.54
C THR A 353 4.83 -4.91 -20.43
N LEU A 354 3.98 -5.82 -19.92
CA LEU A 354 2.83 -6.34 -20.67
C LEU A 354 1.90 -5.21 -21.15
N PHE A 355 1.55 -4.27 -20.27
CA PHE A 355 0.66 -3.14 -20.61
C PHE A 355 1.34 -2.02 -21.41
N GLN A 356 2.67 -2.00 -21.46
CA GLN A 356 3.43 -1.08 -22.32
C GLN A 356 3.73 -1.68 -23.70
N THR A 357 3.54 -3.00 -23.87
CA THR A 357 3.77 -3.69 -25.13
C THR A 357 2.69 -3.31 -26.12
N ASN A 358 3.07 -3.08 -27.39
CA ASN A 358 2.09 -2.87 -28.46
C ASN A 358 1.14 -4.08 -28.55
N HIS A 359 -0.17 -3.83 -28.58
CA HIS A 359 -1.19 -4.86 -28.69
C HIS A 359 -1.05 -5.72 -29.95
N ASP A 360 -0.49 -5.19 -31.03
CA ASP A 360 -0.19 -5.97 -32.24
C ASP A 360 0.78 -7.12 -31.97
N ILE A 361 1.70 -6.93 -31.01
CA ILE A 361 2.67 -7.94 -30.60
C ILE A 361 2.02 -8.89 -29.60
N SER A 362 1.37 -8.38 -28.55
CA SER A 362 0.84 -9.22 -27.47
C SER A 362 -0.37 -10.05 -27.89
N LEU A 363 -1.11 -9.61 -28.91
CA LEU A 363 -2.28 -10.31 -29.45
C LEU A 363 -2.00 -11.03 -30.78
N ALA A 364 -0.76 -11.02 -31.27
CA ALA A 364 -0.38 -11.55 -32.59
C ALA A 364 -0.81 -13.00 -32.84
N LEU A 365 -0.76 -13.82 -31.78
CA LEU A 365 -1.01 -15.26 -31.85
C LEU A 365 -2.50 -15.65 -31.76
N ILE A 366 -3.41 -14.69 -31.56
CA ILE A 366 -4.84 -14.95 -31.54
C ILE A 366 -5.31 -15.24 -32.98
N PRO A 367 -5.87 -16.44 -33.27
CA PRO A 367 -6.22 -16.82 -34.64
C PRO A 367 -7.37 -15.99 -35.24
N ASP A 368 -8.37 -15.68 -34.43
CA ASP A 368 -9.57 -14.96 -34.85
C ASP A 368 -9.33 -13.44 -34.85
N SER A 369 -9.47 -12.82 -36.02
CA SER A 369 -9.22 -11.40 -36.22
C SER A 369 -10.23 -10.49 -35.52
N GLU A 370 -11.49 -10.89 -35.43
CA GLU A 370 -12.55 -10.14 -34.75
C GLU A 370 -12.32 -10.18 -33.24
N ARG A 371 -12.06 -11.36 -32.69
CA ARG A 371 -11.71 -11.57 -31.27
C ARG A 371 -10.49 -10.74 -30.87
N ARG A 372 -9.46 -10.76 -31.73
CA ARG A 372 -8.23 -9.97 -31.56
C ARG A 372 -8.51 -8.47 -31.54
N ASN A 373 -9.35 -7.96 -32.46
CA ASN A 373 -9.74 -6.55 -32.49
C ASN A 373 -10.52 -6.15 -31.24
N ASN A 374 -11.50 -6.97 -30.83
CA ASN A 374 -12.31 -6.71 -29.63
C ASN A 374 -11.44 -6.66 -28.36
N LEU A 375 -10.47 -7.57 -28.23
CA LEU A 375 -9.53 -7.55 -27.09
C LEU A 375 -8.58 -6.35 -27.15
N SER A 376 -8.14 -5.92 -28.34
CA SER A 376 -7.33 -4.72 -28.52
C SER A 376 -8.07 -3.45 -28.07
N VAL A 377 -9.36 -3.32 -28.42
CA VAL A 377 -10.21 -2.21 -27.97
C VAL A 377 -10.34 -2.21 -26.44
N ILE A 378 -10.60 -3.37 -25.82
CA ILE A 378 -10.70 -3.50 -24.37
C ILE A 378 -9.38 -3.11 -23.68
N LEU A 379 -8.24 -3.59 -24.19
CA LEU A 379 -6.93 -3.24 -23.63
C LEU A 379 -6.61 -1.75 -23.79
N ASN A 380 -7.01 -1.12 -24.90
CA ASN A 380 -6.88 0.32 -25.08
C ASN A 380 -7.68 1.11 -24.04
N ILE A 381 -8.91 0.68 -23.74
CA ILE A 381 -9.72 1.29 -22.69
C ILE A 381 -9.06 1.06 -21.33
N PHE A 382 -8.61 -0.17 -21.04
CA PHE A 382 -7.91 -0.49 -19.80
C PHE A 382 -6.67 0.37 -19.59
N CYS A 383 -5.84 0.59 -20.62
CA CYS A 383 -4.65 1.43 -20.53
C CYS A 383 -4.98 2.88 -20.18
N LYS A 384 -6.12 3.42 -20.66
CA LYS A 384 -6.62 4.75 -20.26
C LYS A 384 -7.08 4.78 -18.80
N LEU A 385 -7.81 3.76 -18.35
CA LEU A 385 -8.20 3.66 -16.93
C LEU A 385 -6.96 3.50 -16.03
N ARG A 386 -5.96 2.78 -16.52
CA ARG A 386 -4.69 2.56 -15.84
C ARG A 386 -3.89 3.83 -15.67
N SER A 387 -3.85 4.73 -16.64
CA SER A 387 -3.15 6.01 -16.46
C SER A 387 -3.73 6.83 -15.32
N VAL A 388 -5.05 6.76 -15.07
CA VAL A 388 -5.71 7.49 -13.97
C VAL A 388 -5.33 6.91 -12.60
N TYR A 389 -5.53 5.61 -12.34
CA TYR A 389 -5.21 5.07 -11.01
C TYR A 389 -3.70 4.95 -10.73
N ARG A 390 -2.84 5.06 -11.76
CA ARG A 390 -1.39 5.14 -11.61
C ARG A 390 -0.86 6.59 -11.49
N ALA A 391 -1.67 7.60 -11.81
CA ALA A 391 -1.29 9.00 -11.69
C ALA A 391 -0.96 9.35 -10.23
N LYS A 392 0.01 10.26 -10.03
CA LYS A 392 0.36 10.67 -8.67
C LYS A 392 -0.69 11.63 -8.13
N ASP A 393 -1.16 12.54 -8.96
CA ASP A 393 -2.20 13.50 -8.62
C ASP A 393 -3.26 13.61 -9.73
N PRO A 394 -4.17 12.63 -9.84
CA PRO A 394 -5.11 12.55 -10.96
C PRO A 394 -6.03 13.76 -11.09
N LEU A 395 -6.40 14.41 -9.98
CA LEU A 395 -7.26 15.60 -9.97
C LEU A 395 -6.59 16.83 -10.62
N VAL A 396 -5.26 16.84 -10.69
CA VAL A 396 -4.48 17.92 -11.34
C VAL A 396 -3.96 17.46 -12.70
N GLU A 397 -3.46 16.23 -12.80
CA GLU A 397 -2.80 15.69 -13.99
C GLU A 397 -3.81 15.30 -15.10
N CYS A 398 -4.99 14.78 -14.76
CA CYS A 398 -5.97 14.25 -15.71
C CYS A 398 -7.44 14.39 -15.23
N PRO A 399 -7.91 15.60 -14.90
CA PRO A 399 -9.23 15.82 -14.32
C PRO A 399 -10.39 15.38 -15.23
N SER A 400 -10.25 15.52 -16.56
CA SER A 400 -11.26 15.08 -17.54
C SER A 400 -11.45 13.57 -17.54
N GLU A 401 -10.35 12.83 -17.44
CA GLU A 401 -10.32 11.38 -17.41
C GLU A 401 -10.86 10.86 -16.08
N VAL A 402 -10.62 11.56 -14.97
CA VAL A 402 -11.24 11.26 -13.67
C VAL A 402 -12.76 11.39 -13.78
N ALA A 403 -13.25 12.54 -14.28
CA ALA A 403 -14.69 12.81 -14.36
C ALA A 403 -15.45 11.80 -15.24
N SER A 404 -14.80 11.28 -16.29
CA SER A 404 -15.36 10.29 -17.21
C SER A 404 -14.95 8.84 -16.90
N TYR A 405 -14.25 8.62 -15.78
CA TYR A 405 -13.64 7.33 -15.45
C TYR A 405 -14.68 6.22 -15.34
N LYS A 406 -15.72 6.40 -14.51
CA LYS A 406 -16.75 5.36 -14.28
C LYS A 406 -17.45 4.96 -15.58
N GLN A 407 -17.82 5.93 -16.40
CA GLN A 407 -18.46 5.66 -17.69
C GLN A 407 -17.55 4.82 -18.60
N THR A 408 -16.28 5.22 -18.70
CA THR A 408 -15.25 4.49 -19.48
C THR A 408 -15.02 3.08 -18.94
N ALA A 409 -15.03 2.92 -17.61
CA ALA A 409 -14.83 1.63 -16.96
C ALA A 409 -16.03 0.69 -17.13
N ILE A 410 -17.26 1.22 -17.07
CA ILE A 410 -18.47 0.47 -17.38
C ILE A 410 -18.45 0.01 -18.84
N GLN A 411 -18.04 0.86 -19.78
CA GLN A 411 -17.88 0.47 -21.18
C GLN A 411 -16.93 -0.72 -21.34
N MET A 412 -15.77 -0.69 -20.68
CA MET A 412 -14.83 -1.82 -20.67
C MET A 412 -15.47 -3.10 -20.11
N GLY A 413 -16.19 -2.97 -18.99
CA GLY A 413 -16.91 -4.09 -18.37
C GLY A 413 -17.97 -4.70 -19.29
N SER A 414 -18.75 -3.87 -19.98
CA SER A 414 -19.76 -4.31 -20.94
C SER A 414 -19.14 -5.06 -22.12
N LEU A 415 -18.06 -4.55 -22.71
CA LEU A 415 -17.34 -5.23 -23.80
C LEU A 415 -16.74 -6.58 -23.35
N LEU A 416 -16.22 -6.65 -22.13
CA LEU A 416 -15.76 -7.91 -21.55
C LEU A 416 -16.91 -8.91 -21.37
N MET A 417 -18.10 -8.48 -20.97
CA MET A 417 -19.25 -9.37 -20.83
C MET A 417 -19.80 -9.80 -22.19
N GLU A 418 -19.94 -8.88 -23.14
CA GLU A 418 -20.47 -9.16 -24.48
C GLU A 418 -19.59 -10.17 -25.22
N HIS A 419 -18.30 -9.85 -25.32
CA HIS A 419 -17.39 -10.62 -26.13
C HIS A 419 -16.80 -11.78 -25.33
N PHE A 420 -16.44 -11.61 -24.05
CA PHE A 420 -15.69 -12.60 -23.26
C PHE A 420 -16.48 -13.05 -22.01
N HIS A 421 -17.79 -13.31 -22.15
CA HIS A 421 -18.70 -13.70 -21.05
C HIS A 421 -18.18 -14.84 -20.16
N TYR A 422 -17.43 -15.77 -20.75
CA TYR A 422 -16.86 -16.94 -20.08
C TYR A 422 -15.75 -16.59 -19.07
N ALA A 423 -15.15 -15.40 -19.17
CA ALA A 423 -14.06 -14.98 -18.31
C ALA A 423 -14.55 -14.69 -16.88
N GLN A 424 -13.88 -15.27 -15.88
CA GLN A 424 -14.18 -14.98 -14.49
C GLN A 424 -13.45 -13.71 -14.05
N TRP A 425 -14.20 -12.77 -13.46
CA TRP A 425 -13.64 -11.50 -13.03
C TRP A 425 -12.85 -11.66 -11.71
N PRO A 426 -11.60 -11.19 -11.65
CA PRO A 426 -10.86 -11.13 -10.39
C PRO A 426 -11.38 -9.97 -9.52
N ASN A 427 -11.10 -10.02 -8.21
CA ASN A 427 -11.54 -9.00 -7.24
C ASN A 427 -11.09 -7.59 -7.66
N TYR A 428 -9.86 -7.46 -8.16
CA TYR A 428 -9.31 -6.17 -8.61
C TYR A 428 -10.02 -5.60 -9.84
N LEU A 429 -10.60 -6.44 -10.72
CA LEU A 429 -11.32 -5.93 -11.89
C LEU A 429 -12.59 -5.19 -11.47
N HIS A 430 -13.35 -5.76 -10.53
CA HIS A 430 -14.51 -5.07 -9.96
C HIS A 430 -14.10 -3.78 -9.23
N LYS A 431 -13.02 -3.83 -8.44
CA LYS A 431 -12.50 -2.64 -7.75
C LYS A 431 -12.13 -1.52 -8.71
N VAL A 432 -11.46 -1.87 -9.81
CA VAL A 432 -11.07 -0.92 -10.87
C VAL A 432 -12.30 -0.36 -11.58
N ILE A 433 -13.29 -1.19 -11.92
CA ILE A 433 -14.47 -0.71 -12.64
C ILE A 433 -15.37 0.17 -11.77
N GLU A 434 -15.60 -0.22 -10.52
CA GLU A 434 -16.65 0.39 -9.71
C GLU A 434 -16.16 1.55 -8.85
N HIS A 435 -15.00 1.39 -8.19
CA HIS A 435 -14.68 2.17 -6.98
C HIS A 435 -13.60 3.22 -7.18
N VAL A 436 -12.84 3.18 -8.27
CA VAL A 436 -11.69 4.09 -8.49
C VAL A 436 -12.09 5.55 -8.56
N GLN A 437 -13.15 5.91 -9.32
CA GLN A 437 -13.59 7.31 -9.40
C GLN A 437 -14.02 7.83 -8.03
N GLN A 438 -14.84 7.07 -7.31
CA GLN A 438 -15.28 7.45 -5.96
C GLN A 438 -14.09 7.60 -5.00
N LEU A 439 -13.09 6.71 -5.04
CA LEU A 439 -11.88 6.84 -4.20
C LEU A 439 -11.07 8.10 -4.48
N ILE A 440 -11.10 8.61 -5.71
CA ILE A 440 -10.38 9.82 -6.12
C ILE A 440 -11.18 11.08 -5.76
N GLU A 441 -12.50 11.06 -5.95
CA GLU A 441 -13.35 12.26 -5.80
C GLU A 441 -13.91 12.44 -4.38
N ASP A 442 -14.06 11.37 -3.60
CA ASP A 442 -14.63 11.46 -2.25
C ASP A 442 -13.70 12.27 -1.31
N PRO A 443 -14.21 13.28 -0.57
CA PRO A 443 -13.42 14.06 0.37
C PRO A 443 -12.75 13.25 1.49
N LYS A 444 -13.33 12.09 1.85
CA LYS A 444 -12.76 11.13 2.82
C LYS A 444 -11.83 10.11 2.16
N GLY A 445 -11.75 10.12 0.83
CA GLY A 445 -10.86 9.29 0.03
C GLY A 445 -9.44 9.84 -0.06
N PRO A 446 -8.50 9.05 -0.59
CA PRO A 446 -7.09 9.44 -0.70
C PRO A 446 -6.81 10.52 -1.75
N GLY A 447 -7.74 10.81 -2.67
CA GLY A 447 -7.54 11.75 -3.78
C GLY A 447 -6.59 11.24 -4.89
N SER A 448 -5.91 10.12 -4.65
CA SER A 448 -5.04 9.42 -5.60
C SER A 448 -4.89 7.97 -5.17
N ILE A 449 -4.82 7.06 -6.14
CA ILE A 449 -4.50 5.65 -5.87
C ILE A 449 -3.00 5.40 -6.10
N GLY A 450 -2.42 6.07 -7.10
CA GLY A 450 -1.02 5.88 -7.49
C GLY A 450 -0.05 6.33 -6.42
N SER A 451 -0.28 7.49 -5.79
CA SER A 451 0.55 7.99 -4.68
C SER A 451 0.40 7.18 -3.40
N PHE A 452 -0.67 6.39 -3.28
CA PHE A 452 -1.01 5.58 -2.12
C PHE A 452 -0.65 4.09 -2.31
N SER A 453 0.11 3.77 -3.35
CA SER A 453 0.51 2.38 -3.62
C SER A 453 1.51 1.82 -2.59
N SER A 454 1.49 0.48 -2.46
CA SER A 454 2.38 -0.35 -1.66
C SER A 454 3.79 -0.56 -2.27
N GLU A 455 4.07 -0.05 -3.49
CA GLU A 455 5.34 -0.30 -4.22
C GLU A 455 6.59 0.02 -3.39
N GLY A 456 6.54 1.07 -2.56
CA GLY A 456 7.66 1.43 -1.68
C GLY A 456 7.88 0.42 -0.54
N ASN A 457 6.82 -0.19 -0.01
CA ASN A 457 6.94 -1.19 1.06
C ASN A 457 7.51 -2.50 0.50
N GLU A 458 7.06 -2.89 -0.70
CA GLU A 458 7.55 -4.04 -1.46
C GLU A 458 9.04 -3.93 -1.80
N ALA A 459 9.47 -2.77 -2.28
CA ALA A 459 10.89 -2.52 -2.49
C ALA A 459 11.68 -2.53 -1.17
N GLY A 460 11.06 -2.13 -0.05
CA GLY A 460 11.61 -2.25 1.30
C GLY A 460 11.85 -3.70 1.74
N ASN A 461 11.11 -4.68 1.21
CA ASN A 461 11.33 -6.10 1.52
C ASN A 461 12.72 -6.56 1.07
N LYS A 462 13.20 -6.02 -0.07
CA LYS A 462 14.55 -6.29 -0.58
C LYS A 462 15.62 -5.73 0.36
N LEU A 463 15.41 -4.52 0.88
CA LEU A 463 16.30 -3.89 1.86
C LEU A 463 16.34 -4.68 3.17
N PHE A 464 15.18 -5.09 3.69
CA PHE A 464 15.12 -5.93 4.89
C PHE A 464 15.98 -7.19 4.75
N ARG A 465 15.82 -7.94 3.63
CA ARG A 465 16.64 -9.14 3.38
C ARG A 465 18.14 -8.81 3.33
N HIS A 466 18.49 -7.71 2.67
CA HIS A 466 19.87 -7.27 2.55
C HIS A 466 20.49 -6.89 3.90
N PHE A 467 19.82 -6.04 4.67
CA PHE A 467 20.26 -5.60 5.99
C PHE A 467 20.34 -6.76 6.97
N ARG A 468 19.33 -7.63 7.00
CA ARG A 468 19.32 -8.78 7.90
C ARG A 468 20.45 -9.76 7.61
N LYS A 469 20.73 -10.03 6.33
CA LYS A 469 21.79 -10.97 5.92
C LYS A 469 23.19 -10.41 6.11
N ASN A 470 23.39 -9.12 5.81
CA ASN A 470 24.72 -8.56 5.62
C ASN A 470 25.13 -7.53 6.68
N LEU A 471 24.19 -6.80 7.28
CA LEU A 471 24.48 -5.60 8.09
C LEU A 471 23.90 -5.66 9.51
N SER A 472 23.40 -6.82 9.97
CA SER A 472 22.86 -6.99 11.32
C SER A 472 23.63 -8.04 12.11
N ARG A 473 23.55 -7.98 13.45
CA ARG A 473 24.10 -9.01 14.34
C ARG A 473 23.57 -10.39 13.97
N ARG A 474 24.46 -11.39 13.98
CA ARG A 474 24.12 -12.79 13.69
C ARG A 474 24.02 -13.61 14.97
N GLY A 475 23.19 -14.66 14.94
CA GLY A 475 23.06 -15.60 16.08
C GLY A 475 22.19 -15.10 17.24
N ASN A 476 21.59 -13.91 17.11
CA ASN A 476 20.54 -13.41 18.01
C ASN A 476 19.46 -12.74 17.15
N THR A 477 18.28 -13.37 17.03
CA THR A 477 17.21 -12.88 16.17
C THR A 477 16.65 -11.54 16.63
N TYR A 478 16.45 -11.34 17.95
CA TYR A 478 15.97 -10.06 18.48
C TYR A 478 16.96 -8.92 18.18
N GLY A 479 18.24 -9.13 18.51
CA GLY A 479 19.29 -8.14 18.25
C GLY A 479 19.47 -7.83 16.76
N SER A 480 19.33 -8.85 15.90
CA SER A 480 19.33 -8.67 14.44
C SER A 480 18.18 -7.75 14.01
N LEU A 481 16.96 -7.98 14.48
CA LEU A 481 15.80 -7.14 14.15
C LEU A 481 15.96 -5.71 14.67
N CYS A 482 16.51 -5.50 15.87
CA CYS A 482 16.85 -4.15 16.36
C CYS A 482 17.77 -3.40 15.39
N ASP A 483 18.83 -4.07 14.90
CA ASP A 483 19.79 -3.46 13.99
C ASP A 483 19.15 -3.14 12.63
N VAL A 484 18.37 -4.07 12.09
CA VAL A 484 17.69 -3.88 10.80
C VAL A 484 16.73 -2.69 10.90
N LEU A 485 15.88 -2.63 11.93
CA LEU A 485 14.92 -1.54 12.08
C LEU A 485 15.63 -0.18 12.22
N LYS A 486 16.72 -0.12 13.00
CA LYS A 486 17.53 1.10 13.16
C LYS A 486 18.22 1.53 11.86
N LEU A 487 18.87 0.60 11.16
CA LEU A 487 19.54 0.88 9.89
C LEU A 487 18.55 1.32 8.82
N HIS A 488 17.40 0.65 8.75
CA HIS A 488 16.35 0.95 7.80
C HIS A 488 15.72 2.31 8.10
N TRP A 489 15.51 2.66 9.37
CA TRP A 489 15.07 3.98 9.78
C TRP A 489 16.03 5.08 9.28
N LEU A 490 17.34 4.90 9.53
CA LEU A 490 18.37 5.85 9.07
C LEU A 490 18.43 5.94 7.54
N TYR A 491 18.31 4.81 6.84
CA TYR A 491 18.29 4.77 5.38
C TYR A 491 17.16 5.63 4.78
N SER A 492 16.01 5.68 5.46
CA SER A 492 14.84 6.48 5.08
C SER A 492 14.82 7.91 5.67
N SER A 493 15.94 8.38 6.24
CA SER A 493 16.02 9.74 6.76
C SER A 493 16.20 10.75 5.64
N LYS A 494 15.24 11.68 5.50
CA LYS A 494 15.35 12.77 4.53
C LYS A 494 16.52 13.70 4.82
N ALA A 495 16.79 13.96 6.10
CA ALA A 495 17.93 14.77 6.51
C ALA A 495 19.26 14.16 6.01
N LEU A 496 19.43 12.83 6.15
CA LEU A 496 20.63 12.14 5.65
C LEU A 496 20.67 12.06 4.12
N CYS A 497 19.53 11.83 3.46
CA CYS A 497 19.46 11.82 1.99
C CYS A 497 19.91 13.16 1.41
N LYS A 498 19.46 14.28 1.98
CA LYS A 498 19.88 15.62 1.55
C LYS A 498 21.38 15.83 1.67
N ILE A 499 21.99 15.41 2.78
CA ILE A 499 23.44 15.53 2.98
C ILE A 499 24.20 14.77 1.89
N ALA A 500 23.78 13.55 1.57
CA ALA A 500 24.39 12.75 0.52
C ALA A 500 24.19 13.34 -0.90
N GLU A 501 23.04 13.95 -1.17
CA GLU A 501 22.74 14.56 -2.47
C GLU A 501 23.52 15.86 -2.73
N ILE A 502 23.96 16.56 -1.68
CA ILE A 502 24.77 17.80 -1.81
C ILE A 502 26.09 17.53 -2.54
N GLU A 503 26.75 16.38 -2.33
CA GLU A 503 27.97 16.01 -3.07
C GLU A 503 27.72 15.77 -4.57
N HIS A 504 26.48 15.41 -4.96
CA HIS A 504 26.13 15.09 -6.34
C HIS A 504 25.44 16.23 -7.10
N LYS A 505 25.14 17.36 -6.45
CA LYS A 505 24.69 18.56 -7.16
C LYS A 505 25.83 19.04 -8.06
N ARG A 506 25.68 18.80 -9.37
CA ARG A 506 26.53 19.40 -10.39
C ARG A 506 26.60 20.89 -10.11
N ASN A 507 27.82 21.42 -9.93
CA ASN A 507 28.04 22.85 -9.71
C ASN A 507 27.15 23.64 -10.69
N LYS A 508 26.26 24.47 -10.15
CA LYS A 508 25.49 25.43 -10.94
C LYS A 508 26.38 26.65 -11.10
N CYS A 509 26.76 26.95 -12.34
CA CYS A 509 27.68 28.04 -12.59
C CYS A 509 27.03 29.38 -12.19
N SER A 510 27.66 30.14 -11.30
CA SER A 510 27.15 31.45 -10.87
C SER A 510 27.22 32.55 -11.95
N LEU A 511 27.67 32.20 -13.16
CA LEU A 511 27.88 33.12 -14.29
C LEU A 511 26.85 32.88 -15.40
N CYS A 512 26.58 31.62 -15.75
CA CYS A 512 25.63 31.25 -16.80
C CYS A 512 24.41 30.48 -16.28
N PHE A 513 24.35 30.19 -14.98
CA PHE A 513 23.28 29.44 -14.30
C PHE A 513 23.02 28.03 -14.84
N THR A 514 23.90 27.48 -15.69
CA THR A 514 23.81 26.10 -16.18
C THR A 514 24.53 25.12 -15.26
N GLU A 515 24.05 23.89 -15.22
CA GLU A 515 24.58 22.82 -14.37
C GLU A 515 25.76 22.11 -15.06
N GLY A 516 26.74 21.67 -14.27
CA GLY A 516 27.84 20.81 -14.73
C GLY A 516 29.23 21.43 -14.63
N HIS A 517 29.35 22.69 -14.24
CA HIS A 517 30.64 23.38 -14.09
C HIS A 517 30.54 24.56 -13.11
N ASN A 518 31.67 24.98 -12.53
CA ASN A 518 31.71 26.14 -11.65
C ASN A 518 32.08 27.42 -12.43
N LYS A 519 31.97 28.59 -11.78
CA LYS A 519 32.28 29.90 -12.37
C LYS A 519 33.58 29.89 -13.16
N ARG A 520 34.66 29.27 -12.64
CA ARG A 520 36.02 29.24 -13.21
C ARG A 520 36.16 28.41 -14.49
N LYS A 521 35.26 27.47 -14.73
CA LYS A 521 35.22 26.62 -15.93
C LYS A 521 34.07 26.99 -16.86
N CYS A 522 33.50 28.19 -16.69
CA CYS A 522 32.38 28.65 -17.49
C CYS A 522 32.83 28.95 -18.92
N PRO A 523 32.15 28.42 -19.96
CA PRO A 523 32.41 28.79 -21.35
C PRO A 523 32.27 30.31 -21.60
N LEU A 524 31.44 30.99 -20.79
CA LEU A 524 31.25 32.44 -20.86
C LEU A 524 32.43 33.26 -20.31
N LEU A 525 33.40 32.64 -19.62
CA LEU A 525 34.60 33.37 -19.16
C LEU A 525 35.54 33.75 -20.31
N ASN A 526 35.52 33.00 -21.41
CA ASN A 526 36.43 33.20 -22.54
C ASN A 526 35.77 33.95 -23.71
N SER A 527 34.54 34.42 -23.57
CA SER A 527 33.81 35.16 -24.63
C SER A 527 33.97 36.68 -24.53
N SER A 528 34.75 37.17 -23.58
CA SER A 528 35.09 38.58 -23.40
C SER A 528 36.57 38.83 -23.65
N VAL A 529 37.02 38.52 -24.87
CA VAL A 529 38.23 39.07 -25.49
C VAL A 529 37.87 39.53 -26.90
#